data_AF-A0A369K8K4-F1
#
_entry.id   AF-A0A369K8K4-F1
#
_cell.length_a   1.000
_cell.length_b   1.000
_cell.length_c   1.000
_cell.angle_alpha   90.00
_cell.angle_beta   90.00
_cell.angle_gamma   90.00
#
_symmetry.space_group_name_H-M   'P 1'
#
loop_
_entity.id
_entity.type
_entity.pdbx_description
1 polymer ?
#
loop_
_entity_poly.entity_id
_entity_poly.type
_entity_poly.pdbx_seq_one_letter_code
_entity_poly.pdbx_strand_id
1 'polypeptide(L)'
;MVDSDQTPLHRVLSTNIEPSSSEAHEIRRCVDKSNALLLQLDPQITEAHVVLNALLERQKAEKNLLLLYQSALSSIRRLPPDVLLEIFLFTREWGRDKGAIPVKSRTVGPRPGKKPLAITHVCADWRRIALSFPLLWNTIEARPVRLLDASGDGPFVDPRLHSWLERTGASVALDITFNGPHQWSPTGDHPTASMAWIHPWMHRVQNLTLGGRLCDLPGGNWQSLETLKIDQLELWTAQSRYAVPRPWAGSTEPMEFPSLRHVGFRGSFRYLKFIPWQRLSELYLDLGWDALISRTTITALLSQTKALVHLTIHCSIYDEDEDDEHGADERIISPAAHPYVSLVHLESLSVNLQSKTSWLLDHVTLPILAKLHITKAKAWSQSVYRVFCSRSSLPLKLLVVQGWKVDDATFVDILKRTPSLIEIQVIDAFHITPTLISAMTPGRGLLAPNLEHLHVRYPSTFATQGVLKAPVEAVRQMISSRSGEPAPPVDRPYLVFANTMLIFSAKHPKRPCGKPQIREILRKEDKLPEADILHIFF
;
A
#
# COMPACT_ATOMS: atom_id res chain seq x y z
N MET A 1 -32.76 -6.95 -71.46
CA MET A 1 -32.72 -7.18 -72.91
C MET A 1 -31.72 -6.20 -73.48
N VAL A 2 -30.57 -6.71 -73.92
CA VAL A 2 -29.44 -5.92 -74.45
C VAL A 2 -29.71 -5.76 -75.94
N ASP A 3 -30.15 -4.57 -76.35
CA ASP A 3 -30.39 -4.25 -77.76
C ASP A 3 -29.07 -4.15 -78.54
N SER A 4 -29.12 -4.66 -79.78
CA SER A 4 -28.01 -5.02 -80.66
C SER A 4 -27.21 -3.86 -81.28
N ASP A 5 -27.09 -2.72 -80.61
CA ASP A 5 -26.40 -1.51 -81.12
C ASP A 5 -24.92 -1.40 -80.69
N GLN A 6 -24.34 -2.46 -80.10
CA GLN A 6 -23.02 -2.39 -79.44
C GLN A 6 -21.80 -2.77 -80.30
N THR A 7 -21.95 -3.17 -81.56
CA THR A 7 -20.82 -3.75 -82.32
C THR A 7 -19.73 -2.78 -82.83
N PRO A 8 -20.03 -1.54 -83.29
CA PRO A 8 -18.98 -0.62 -83.76
C PRO A 8 -18.28 0.11 -82.60
N LEU A 9 -19.07 0.59 -81.63
CA LEU A 9 -18.58 1.38 -80.50
C LEU A 9 -17.73 0.54 -79.53
N HIS A 10 -18.04 -0.74 -79.34
CA HIS A 10 -17.23 -1.61 -78.47
C HIS A 10 -15.78 -1.76 -78.95
N ARG A 11 -15.55 -1.85 -80.27
CA ARG A 11 -14.19 -1.93 -80.84
C ARG A 11 -13.38 -0.67 -80.53
N VAL A 12 -13.97 0.50 -80.72
CA VAL A 12 -13.31 1.79 -80.43
C VAL A 12 -13.09 1.98 -78.93
N LEU A 13 -14.01 1.53 -78.08
CA LEU A 13 -13.90 1.65 -76.62
C LEU A 13 -12.93 0.64 -75.98
N SER A 14 -12.54 -0.43 -76.70
CA SER A 14 -11.66 -1.51 -76.20
C SER A 14 -10.30 -1.61 -76.90
N THR A 15 -10.03 -0.74 -77.89
CA THR A 15 -8.76 -0.71 -78.65
C THR A 15 -8.22 0.72 -78.77
N ASN A 16 -6.90 0.88 -78.99
CA ASN A 16 -6.26 2.20 -79.18
C ASN A 16 -6.36 2.72 -80.64
N ILE A 17 -7.36 2.30 -81.40
CA ILE A 17 -7.54 2.69 -82.80
C ILE A 17 -8.38 3.98 -82.86
N GLU A 18 -7.97 4.92 -83.71
CA GLU A 18 -8.69 6.19 -83.90
C GLU A 18 -10.11 5.95 -84.48
N PRO A 19 -11.17 6.53 -83.88
CA PRO A 19 -12.52 6.40 -84.40
C PRO A 19 -12.67 7.05 -85.78
N SER A 20 -13.47 6.42 -86.65
CA SER A 20 -13.92 7.07 -87.87
C SER A 20 -14.81 8.29 -87.56
N SER A 21 -14.99 9.20 -88.52
CA SER A 21 -15.77 10.42 -88.34
C SER A 21 -17.24 10.17 -87.93
N SER A 22 -17.83 9.06 -88.38
CA SER A 22 -19.19 8.63 -88.00
C SER A 22 -19.24 8.09 -86.57
N GLU A 23 -18.27 7.26 -86.19
CA GLU A 23 -18.15 6.71 -84.82
C GLU A 23 -17.86 7.82 -83.80
N ALA A 24 -17.02 8.80 -84.16
CA ALA A 24 -16.73 9.96 -83.32
C ALA A 24 -17.99 10.81 -83.03
N HIS A 25 -18.88 10.98 -84.02
CA HIS A 25 -20.16 11.67 -83.83
C HIS A 25 -21.11 10.88 -82.92
N GLU A 26 -21.20 9.56 -83.07
CA GLU A 26 -22.01 8.71 -82.21
C GLU A 26 -21.51 8.70 -80.77
N ILE A 27 -20.19 8.63 -80.56
CA ILE A 27 -19.57 8.73 -79.24
C ILE A 27 -19.88 10.08 -78.59
N ARG A 28 -19.73 11.19 -79.33
CA ARG A 28 -20.05 12.54 -78.83
C ARG A 28 -21.50 12.64 -78.40
N ARG A 29 -22.44 12.12 -79.21
CA ARG A 29 -23.87 12.05 -78.87
C ARG A 29 -24.13 11.23 -77.60
N CYS A 30 -23.47 10.10 -77.44
CA CYS A 30 -23.57 9.27 -76.23
C CYS A 30 -22.99 9.96 -74.99
N VAL A 31 -21.89 10.71 -75.15
CA VAL A 31 -21.30 11.55 -74.09
C VAL A 31 -22.26 12.66 -73.69
N ASP A 32 -22.85 13.37 -74.65
CA ASP A 32 -23.79 14.46 -74.36
C ASP A 32 -25.06 13.95 -73.66
N LYS A 33 -25.58 12.78 -74.09
CA LYS A 33 -26.69 12.10 -73.43
C LYS A 33 -26.33 11.67 -72.00
N SER A 34 -25.13 11.13 -71.80
CA SER A 34 -24.66 10.70 -70.47
C SER A 34 -24.42 11.88 -69.55
N ASN A 35 -23.87 12.99 -70.06
CA ASN A 35 -23.70 14.24 -69.33
C ASN A 35 -25.06 14.83 -68.93
N ALA A 36 -26.05 14.83 -69.83
CA ALA A 36 -27.40 15.27 -69.50
C ALA A 36 -28.05 14.42 -68.40
N LEU A 37 -27.82 13.10 -68.40
CA LEU A 37 -28.29 12.20 -67.34
C LEU A 37 -27.57 12.46 -66.01
N LEU A 38 -26.26 12.68 -66.01
CA LEU A 38 -25.49 13.03 -64.81
C LEU A 38 -25.98 14.36 -64.21
N LEU A 39 -26.19 15.38 -65.05
CA LEU A 39 -26.74 16.68 -64.62
C LEU A 39 -28.15 16.57 -64.02
N GLN A 40 -28.93 15.56 -64.41
CA GLN A 40 -30.25 15.27 -63.81
C GLN A 40 -30.16 14.44 -62.52
N LEU A 41 -29.13 13.62 -62.36
CA LEU A 41 -28.91 12.79 -61.17
C LEU A 41 -28.30 13.59 -60.01
N ASP A 42 -27.41 14.55 -60.28
CA ASP A 42 -26.81 15.42 -59.26
C ASP A 42 -27.82 16.12 -58.33
N PRO A 43 -28.92 16.74 -58.81
CA PRO A 43 -29.92 17.33 -57.93
C PRO A 43 -30.68 16.28 -57.11
N GLN A 44 -30.96 15.09 -57.68
CA GLN A 44 -31.62 14.00 -56.94
C GLN A 44 -30.72 13.45 -55.83
N ILE A 45 -29.42 13.30 -56.11
CA ILE A 45 -28.42 12.92 -55.10
C ILE A 45 -28.34 13.99 -54.02
N THR A 46 -28.34 15.27 -54.39
CA THR A 46 -28.29 16.38 -53.44
C THR A 46 -29.53 16.41 -52.55
N GLU A 47 -30.73 16.25 -53.13
CA GLU A 47 -31.99 16.18 -52.40
C GLU A 47 -32.02 14.98 -51.44
N ALA A 48 -31.60 13.80 -51.91
CA ALA A 48 -31.51 12.60 -51.08
C ALA A 48 -30.54 12.79 -49.90
N HIS A 49 -29.40 13.46 -50.09
CA HIS A 49 -28.47 13.81 -49.01
C HIS A 49 -29.08 14.79 -48.00
N VAL A 50 -29.85 15.78 -48.45
CA VAL A 50 -30.55 16.72 -47.57
C VAL A 50 -31.58 15.99 -46.70
N VAL A 51 -32.40 15.12 -47.30
CA VAL A 51 -33.39 14.31 -46.58
C VAL A 51 -32.70 13.37 -45.58
N LEU A 52 -31.63 12.70 -46.00
CA LEU A 52 -30.86 11.81 -45.13
C LEU A 52 -30.28 12.56 -43.92
N ASN A 53 -29.66 13.72 -44.14
CA ASN A 53 -29.10 14.54 -43.06
C ASN A 53 -30.18 15.03 -42.09
N ALA A 54 -31.35 15.44 -42.60
CA ALA A 54 -32.48 15.82 -41.76
C ALA A 54 -32.99 14.65 -40.90
N LEU A 55 -33.06 13.44 -41.46
CA LEU A 55 -33.43 12.23 -40.72
C LEU A 55 -32.39 11.83 -39.68
N LEU A 56 -31.09 11.99 -39.97
CA LEU A 56 -30.01 11.74 -39.02
C LEU A 56 -30.05 12.71 -37.83
N GLU A 57 -30.27 13.99 -38.08
CA GLU A 57 -30.43 14.99 -37.00
C GLU A 57 -31.68 14.71 -36.17
N ARG A 58 -32.80 14.33 -36.80
CA ARG A 58 -34.00 13.91 -36.07
C ARG A 58 -33.77 12.66 -35.24
N GLN A 59 -33.09 11.65 -35.78
CA GLN A 59 -32.72 10.45 -35.03
C GLN A 59 -31.86 10.79 -33.81
N LYS A 60 -30.90 11.71 -33.96
CA LYS A 60 -30.05 12.19 -32.85
C LYS A 60 -30.88 12.92 -31.80
N ALA A 61 -31.81 13.77 -32.20
CA ALA A 61 -32.72 14.47 -31.30
C ALA A 61 -33.61 13.49 -30.49
N GLU A 62 -34.21 12.50 -31.16
CA GLU A 62 -35.04 11.47 -30.51
C GLU A 62 -34.22 10.60 -29.55
N LYS A 63 -33.00 10.21 -29.94
CA LYS A 63 -32.07 9.48 -29.05
C LYS A 63 -31.74 10.30 -27.79
N ASN A 64 -31.49 11.60 -27.94
CA ASN A 64 -31.24 12.49 -26.81
C ASN A 64 -32.48 12.59 -25.89
N LEU A 65 -33.68 12.70 -26.47
CA LEU A 65 -34.94 12.74 -25.73
C LEU A 65 -35.18 11.44 -24.94
N LEU A 66 -34.93 10.30 -25.56
CA LEU A 66 -35.05 8.99 -24.94
C LEU A 66 -34.08 8.85 -23.75
N LEU A 67 -32.84 9.32 -23.88
CA LEU A 67 -31.88 9.36 -22.76
C LEU A 67 -32.38 10.24 -21.61
N LEU A 68 -33.01 11.38 -21.90
CA LEU A 68 -33.61 12.25 -20.88
C LEU A 68 -34.75 11.54 -20.13
N TYR A 69 -35.65 10.87 -20.85
CA TYR A 69 -36.73 10.10 -20.23
C TYR A 69 -36.21 8.93 -19.39
N GLN A 70 -35.25 8.17 -19.90
CA GLN A 70 -34.60 7.10 -19.12
C GLN A 70 -33.91 7.64 -17.87
N SER A 71 -33.23 8.79 -17.97
CA SER A 71 -32.62 9.46 -16.82
C SER A 71 -33.67 9.88 -15.79
N ALA A 72 -34.82 10.40 -16.22
CA ALA A 72 -35.91 10.81 -15.35
C ALA A 72 -36.59 9.63 -14.65
N LEU A 73 -36.72 8.49 -15.34
CA LEU A 73 -37.30 7.25 -14.81
C LEU A 73 -36.30 6.39 -14.03
N SER A 74 -35.04 6.81 -13.95
CA SER A 74 -34.00 6.07 -13.24
C SER A 74 -34.37 5.86 -11.77
N SER A 75 -34.26 4.62 -11.31
CA SER A 75 -34.56 4.22 -9.92
C SER A 75 -33.76 5.00 -8.89
N ILE A 76 -32.57 5.49 -9.26
CA ILE A 76 -31.68 6.24 -8.37
C ILE A 76 -32.28 7.58 -7.91
N ARG A 77 -33.21 8.16 -8.67
CA ARG A 77 -33.92 9.40 -8.30
C ARG A 77 -34.99 9.19 -7.24
N ARG A 78 -35.39 7.93 -6.98
CA ARG A 78 -36.40 7.56 -5.98
C ARG A 78 -35.79 7.18 -4.64
N LEU A 79 -34.45 7.13 -4.56
CA LEU A 79 -33.77 6.73 -3.34
C LEU A 79 -33.83 7.84 -2.29
N PRO A 80 -34.10 7.50 -1.02
CA PRO A 80 -33.96 8.44 0.09
C PRO A 80 -32.52 8.97 0.20
N PRO A 81 -32.32 10.19 0.74
CA PRO A 81 -30.99 10.76 0.94
C PRO A 81 -30.02 9.86 1.71
N ASP A 82 -30.50 9.14 2.72
CA ASP A 82 -29.67 8.25 3.54
C ASP A 82 -29.14 7.05 2.75
N VAL A 83 -29.94 6.50 1.84
CA VAL A 83 -29.51 5.41 0.95
C VAL A 83 -28.51 5.93 -0.08
N LEU A 84 -28.72 7.14 -0.61
CA LEU A 84 -27.76 7.79 -1.49
C LEU A 84 -26.44 8.06 -0.77
N LEU A 85 -26.48 8.46 0.51
CA LEU A 85 -25.30 8.65 1.34
C LEU A 85 -24.52 7.34 1.50
N GLU A 86 -25.19 6.24 1.84
CA GLU A 86 -24.53 4.93 1.93
C GLU A 86 -23.87 4.55 0.61
N ILE A 87 -24.57 4.72 -0.52
CA ILE A 87 -23.97 4.53 -1.85
C ILE A 87 -22.73 5.41 -2.02
N PHE A 88 -22.80 6.69 -1.66
CA PHE A 88 -21.66 7.59 -1.74
C PHE A 88 -20.50 7.09 -0.91
N LEU A 89 -20.73 6.65 0.33
CA LEU A 89 -19.69 6.07 1.19
C LEU A 89 -19.06 4.81 0.56
N PHE A 90 -19.85 3.93 -0.05
CA PHE A 90 -19.34 2.75 -0.77
C PHE A 90 -18.55 3.08 -2.03
N THR A 91 -18.78 4.23 -2.67
CA THR A 91 -17.97 4.65 -3.83
C THR A 91 -16.55 5.09 -3.48
N ARG A 92 -16.21 5.14 -2.18
CA ARG A 92 -14.95 5.72 -1.68
C ARG A 92 -14.02 4.65 -1.13
N GLU A 93 -12.75 5.02 -1.00
CA GLU A 93 -11.73 4.15 -0.47
C GLU A 93 -11.67 4.24 1.06
N TRP A 94 -12.03 3.15 1.74
CA TRP A 94 -11.93 3.00 3.20
C TRP A 94 -10.66 2.25 3.64
N GLY A 95 -9.88 1.77 2.68
CA GLY A 95 -8.67 0.98 2.93
C GLY A 95 -7.53 1.78 3.54
N ARG A 96 -6.51 1.07 4.04
CA ARG A 96 -5.23 1.68 4.43
C ARG A 96 -4.54 2.27 3.21
N ASP A 97 -3.87 3.40 3.40
CA ASP A 97 -2.97 3.93 2.39
C ASP A 97 -1.89 2.88 2.14
N LYS A 98 -1.59 2.61 0.87
CA LYS A 98 -0.46 1.73 0.55
C LYS A 98 0.87 2.41 0.89
N GLY A 99 0.90 3.74 0.98
CA GLY A 99 2.09 4.52 1.31
C GLY A 99 2.21 4.96 2.77
N ALA A 100 1.15 4.87 3.58
CA ALA A 100 1.15 5.44 4.94
C ALA A 100 1.74 4.48 5.98
N ILE A 101 2.19 5.09 7.07
CA ILE A 101 2.73 4.37 8.22
C ILE A 101 1.69 3.38 8.77
N PRO A 102 2.01 2.08 8.88
CA PRO A 102 1.06 0.99 9.15
C PRO A 102 0.74 0.82 10.63
N VAL A 103 0.44 1.93 11.30
CA VAL A 103 0.03 1.99 12.71
C VAL A 103 -1.49 1.77 12.80
N LYS A 104 -1.99 1.11 13.85
CA LYS A 104 -3.44 1.01 14.09
C LYS A 104 -4.03 2.41 14.25
N SER A 105 -4.91 2.76 13.34
CA SER A 105 -5.69 3.99 13.37
C SER A 105 -7.15 3.64 13.15
N ARG A 106 -8.04 4.21 13.96
CA ARG A 106 -9.48 4.09 13.72
C ARG A 106 -9.81 4.87 12.45
N THR A 107 -10.44 4.21 11.48
CA THR A 107 -10.92 4.90 10.28
C THR A 107 -12.09 5.80 10.67
N VAL A 108 -11.91 7.11 10.54
CA VAL A 108 -12.94 8.11 10.87
C VAL A 108 -13.81 8.50 9.66
N GLY A 109 -13.37 8.14 8.45
CA GLY A 109 -14.07 8.43 7.22
C GLY A 109 -13.39 7.83 5.98
N PRO A 110 -14.07 7.91 4.83
CA PRO A 110 -13.50 7.52 3.56
C PRO A 110 -12.42 8.50 3.10
N ARG A 111 -11.42 7.99 2.39
CA ARG A 111 -10.36 8.82 1.82
C ARG A 111 -10.88 9.74 0.71
N PRO A 112 -10.21 10.88 0.50
CA PRO A 112 -10.44 11.77 -0.64
C PRO A 112 -10.45 11.07 -2.01
N GLY A 113 -9.62 10.03 -2.19
CA GLY A 113 -9.45 9.34 -3.47
C GLY A 113 -8.98 10.27 -4.60
N LYS A 114 -8.95 9.76 -5.84
CA LYS A 114 -8.50 10.55 -7.01
C LYS A 114 -9.46 11.67 -7.42
N LYS A 115 -10.76 11.51 -7.16
CA LYS A 115 -11.82 12.46 -7.56
C LYS A 115 -12.83 12.68 -6.43
N PRO A 116 -12.47 13.39 -5.35
CA PRO A 116 -13.34 13.60 -4.18
C PRO A 116 -14.68 14.25 -4.50
N LEU A 117 -14.71 15.10 -5.53
CA LEU A 117 -15.89 15.86 -5.92
C LEU A 117 -16.71 15.19 -7.04
N ALA A 118 -16.38 13.97 -7.47
CA ALA A 118 -17.09 13.33 -8.59
C ALA A 118 -18.60 13.21 -8.34
N ILE A 119 -18.98 12.77 -7.13
CA ILE A 119 -20.39 12.65 -6.71
C ILE A 119 -21.11 14.00 -6.68
N THR A 120 -20.40 15.11 -6.42
CA THR A 120 -21.00 16.45 -6.37
C THR A 120 -21.22 17.06 -7.76
N HIS A 121 -20.82 16.37 -8.83
CA HIS A 121 -20.95 16.85 -10.21
C HIS A 121 -21.94 16.03 -11.05
N VAL A 122 -22.63 15.06 -10.45
CA VAL A 122 -23.65 14.26 -11.13
C VAL A 122 -24.93 15.07 -11.39
N CYS A 123 -25.51 15.67 -10.35
CA CYS A 123 -26.66 16.57 -10.46
C CYS A 123 -26.73 17.51 -9.25
N ALA A 124 -27.65 18.50 -9.29
CA ALA A 124 -27.85 19.44 -8.20
C ALA A 124 -28.26 18.77 -6.87
N ASP A 125 -29.11 17.74 -6.93
CA ASP A 125 -29.54 17.02 -5.71
C ASP A 125 -28.40 16.25 -5.06
N TRP A 126 -27.60 15.54 -5.85
CA TRP A 126 -26.43 14.82 -5.34
C TRP A 126 -25.40 15.76 -4.74
N ARG A 127 -25.20 16.92 -5.38
CA ARG A 127 -24.35 17.98 -4.84
C ARG A 127 -24.86 18.45 -3.48
N ARG A 128 -26.15 18.80 -3.37
CA ARG A 128 -26.75 19.26 -2.12
C ARG A 128 -26.61 18.22 -1.01
N ILE A 129 -26.94 16.96 -1.31
CA ILE A 129 -26.80 15.82 -0.41
C ILE A 129 -25.33 15.69 0.01
N ALA A 130 -24.41 15.40 -0.92
CA ALA A 130 -23.01 15.13 -0.61
C ALA A 130 -22.31 16.27 0.16
N LEU A 131 -22.62 17.54 -0.14
CA LEU A 131 -22.05 18.69 0.58
C LEU A 131 -22.60 18.83 2.00
N SER A 132 -23.83 18.36 2.27
CA SER A 132 -24.47 18.44 3.58
C SER A 132 -24.10 17.31 4.55
N PHE A 133 -23.35 16.30 4.10
CA PHE A 133 -22.97 15.15 4.93
C PHE A 133 -21.50 15.19 5.35
N PRO A 134 -21.19 15.58 6.61
CA PRO A 134 -19.83 15.71 7.11
C PRO A 134 -18.95 14.47 6.94
N LEU A 135 -19.53 13.27 7.10
CA LEU A 135 -18.81 12.00 7.04
C LEU A 135 -18.01 11.81 5.74
N LEU A 136 -18.44 12.41 4.63
CA LEU A 136 -17.74 12.34 3.33
C LEU A 136 -16.45 13.17 3.30
N TRP A 137 -16.25 14.07 4.27
CA TRP A 137 -15.22 15.10 4.30
C TRP A 137 -14.28 14.99 5.51
N ASN A 138 -14.47 14.00 6.39
CA ASN A 138 -13.69 13.82 7.63
C ASN A 138 -12.21 13.53 7.42
N THR A 139 -11.85 12.96 6.28
CA THR A 139 -10.45 12.66 5.94
C THR A 139 -9.95 13.73 4.98
N ILE A 140 -9.02 14.56 5.47
CA ILE A 140 -8.54 15.74 4.78
C ILE A 140 -7.06 15.56 4.49
N GLU A 141 -6.68 15.80 3.24
CA GLU A 141 -5.29 15.82 2.82
C GLU A 141 -4.91 17.24 2.38
N ALA A 142 -4.18 17.92 3.26
CA ALA A 142 -3.59 19.22 3.01
C ALA A 142 -2.24 19.01 2.30
N ARG A 143 -2.14 19.51 1.06
CA ARG A 143 -0.91 19.47 0.27
C ARG A 143 -0.53 20.89 -0.17
N PRO A 144 0.76 21.19 -0.35
CA PRO A 144 1.20 22.49 -0.82
C PRO A 144 0.90 22.55 -2.32
N VAL A 145 -0.06 23.37 -2.70
CA VAL A 145 -0.25 23.75 -4.09
C VAL A 145 0.73 24.88 -4.35
N ARG A 146 1.76 24.64 -5.19
CA ARG A 146 2.53 25.74 -5.75
C ARG A 146 1.60 26.51 -6.68
N LEU A 147 1.06 27.64 -6.23
CA LEU A 147 0.54 28.63 -7.15
C LEU A 147 1.72 29.07 -8.01
N LEU A 148 1.60 28.92 -9.33
CA LEU A 148 2.68 29.13 -10.28
C LEU A 148 3.11 30.61 -10.41
N ASP A 149 2.53 31.51 -9.61
CA ASP A 149 2.73 32.95 -9.76
C ASP A 149 3.27 33.63 -8.50
N ALA A 150 4.37 34.37 -8.73
CA ALA A 150 4.95 35.46 -7.95
C ALA A 150 5.56 35.15 -6.57
N SER A 151 6.91 35.27 -6.51
CA SER A 151 7.76 35.37 -5.30
C SER A 151 7.59 34.24 -4.27
N GLY A 152 8.62 33.39 -4.14
CA GLY A 152 8.67 32.21 -3.26
C GLY A 152 8.54 32.45 -1.74
N ASP A 153 7.98 33.59 -1.33
CA ASP A 153 7.75 34.02 0.07
C ASP A 153 6.26 34.04 0.46
N GLY A 154 5.35 33.60 -0.43
CA GLY A 154 3.91 33.57 -0.13
C GLY A 154 3.53 32.50 0.92
N PRO A 155 2.66 32.82 1.90
CA PRO A 155 2.19 31.84 2.89
C PRO A 155 1.43 30.69 2.23
N PHE A 156 1.57 29.49 2.80
CA PHE A 156 0.80 28.30 2.40
C PHE A 156 -0.71 28.58 2.49
N VAL A 157 -1.41 28.46 1.36
CA VAL A 157 -2.88 28.51 1.32
C VAL A 157 -3.38 27.40 0.40
N ASP A 158 -3.96 26.33 0.96
CA ASP A 158 -4.79 25.39 0.19
C ASP A 158 -6.23 25.93 0.20
N PRO A 159 -6.73 26.51 -0.91
CA PRO A 159 -8.06 27.12 -0.94
C PRO A 159 -9.18 26.10 -0.73
N ARG A 160 -8.90 24.80 -0.89
CA ARG A 160 -9.90 23.73 -0.66
C ARG A 160 -10.04 23.42 0.82
N LEU A 161 -9.00 23.65 1.61
CA LEU A 161 -8.90 23.20 3.00
C LEU A 161 -9.99 23.80 3.88
N HIS A 162 -10.19 25.13 3.79
CA HIS A 162 -11.27 25.81 4.51
C HIS A 162 -12.65 25.27 4.13
N SER A 163 -12.95 25.18 2.83
CA SER A 163 -14.24 24.64 2.36
C SER A 163 -14.48 23.19 2.79
N TRP A 164 -13.42 22.39 2.95
CA TRP A 164 -13.56 21.01 3.42
C TRP A 164 -13.78 20.93 4.92
N LEU A 165 -13.00 21.71 5.70
CA LEU A 165 -13.14 21.80 7.15
C LEU A 165 -14.54 22.31 7.54
N GLU A 166 -15.08 23.31 6.84
CA GLU A 166 -16.45 23.79 7.06
C GLU A 166 -17.50 22.67 6.85
N ARG A 167 -17.31 21.83 5.83
CA ARG A 167 -18.23 20.71 5.54
C ARG A 167 -18.19 19.62 6.60
N THR A 168 -17.09 19.48 7.34
CA THR A 168 -16.99 18.49 8.43
C THR A 168 -17.86 18.83 9.65
N GLY A 169 -18.49 20.01 9.66
CA GLY A 169 -19.36 20.44 10.75
C GLY A 169 -18.61 20.61 12.06
N ALA A 170 -19.33 20.50 13.20
CA ALA A 170 -18.81 20.78 14.54
C ALA A 170 -18.51 19.54 15.41
N SER A 171 -18.98 18.35 15.04
CA SER A 171 -19.02 17.19 15.96
C SER A 171 -18.25 15.95 15.50
N VAL A 172 -17.83 15.87 14.24
CA VAL A 172 -17.30 14.64 13.65
C VAL A 172 -15.76 14.54 13.80
N ALA A 173 -15.23 13.35 14.10
CA ALA A 173 -13.79 13.14 14.22
C ALA A 173 -13.06 13.35 12.88
N LEU A 174 -11.85 13.90 12.93
CA LEU A 174 -11.05 14.26 11.77
C LEU A 174 -9.80 13.39 11.63
N ASP A 175 -9.46 13.06 10.38
CA ASP A 175 -8.18 12.46 9.99
C ASP A 175 -7.51 13.44 9.04
N ILE A 176 -6.45 14.07 9.54
CA ILE A 176 -5.75 15.14 8.82
C ILE A 176 -4.37 14.62 8.44
N THR A 177 -4.10 14.62 7.14
CA THR A 177 -2.76 14.41 6.60
C THR A 177 -2.24 15.74 6.08
N PHE A 178 -1.15 16.21 6.67
CA PHE A 178 -0.45 17.41 6.27
C PHE A 178 0.91 17.03 5.70
N ASN A 179 1.10 17.29 4.41
CA ASN A 179 2.37 17.09 3.73
C ASN A 179 2.93 18.46 3.38
N GLY A 180 4.02 18.86 4.04
CA GLY A 180 4.78 20.06 3.72
C GLY A 180 5.56 19.93 2.41
N PRO A 181 6.20 21.00 1.95
CA PRO A 181 7.02 20.99 0.74
C PRO A 181 8.30 20.14 0.90
N HIS A 182 8.40 19.05 0.13
CA HIS A 182 9.57 18.15 0.11
C HIS A 182 10.66 18.55 -0.91
N GLN A 183 10.39 19.51 -1.81
CA GLN A 183 11.31 19.82 -2.91
C GLN A 183 12.46 20.73 -2.47
N TRP A 184 13.68 20.25 -2.65
CA TRP A 184 14.88 21.08 -2.60
C TRP A 184 14.83 22.11 -3.74
N SER A 185 14.93 23.41 -3.42
CA SER A 185 15.11 24.44 -4.46
C SER A 185 16.60 24.60 -4.73
N PRO A 186 17.05 24.49 -5.99
CA PRO A 186 18.43 24.82 -6.38
C PRO A 186 18.80 26.28 -6.05
N THR A 187 17.80 27.15 -5.86
CA THR A 187 17.99 28.58 -5.51
C THR A 187 18.32 28.82 -4.03
N GLY A 188 18.42 27.77 -3.21
CA GLY A 188 18.64 27.88 -1.76
C GLY A 188 17.36 28.15 -0.94
N ASP A 189 16.22 28.41 -1.59
CA ASP A 189 14.95 28.60 -0.90
C ASP A 189 14.38 27.27 -0.40
N HIS A 190 14.16 27.18 0.90
CA HIS A 190 13.60 26.00 1.55
C HIS A 190 12.25 26.39 2.16
N PRO A 191 11.17 26.39 1.36
CA PRO A 191 9.87 26.78 1.87
C PRO A 191 9.48 25.86 3.02
N THR A 192 8.97 26.45 4.09
CA THR A 192 8.37 25.76 5.23
C THR A 192 6.89 26.11 5.26
N ALA A 193 6.08 25.20 5.78
CA ALA A 193 4.65 25.46 5.93
C ALA A 193 4.26 25.54 7.40
N SER A 194 3.29 26.41 7.70
CA SER A 194 2.70 26.55 9.04
C SER A 194 1.41 25.75 9.16
N MET A 195 1.15 25.20 10.34
CA MET A 195 -0.09 24.51 10.67
C MET A 195 -1.01 25.30 11.60
N ALA A 196 -0.78 26.60 11.83
CA ALA A 196 -1.60 27.41 12.73
C ALA A 196 -3.11 27.39 12.38
N TRP A 197 -3.46 27.15 11.11
CA TRP A 197 -4.85 27.02 10.67
C TRP A 197 -5.60 25.89 11.37
N ILE A 198 -4.95 24.86 11.91
CA ILE A 198 -5.65 23.70 12.51
C ILE A 198 -6.25 24.01 13.89
N HIS A 199 -5.85 25.11 14.53
CA HIS A 199 -6.23 25.45 15.91
C HIS A 199 -7.73 25.30 16.23
N PRO A 200 -8.67 25.80 15.39
CA PRO A 200 -10.11 25.67 15.66
C PRO A 200 -10.61 24.23 15.69
N TRP A 201 -9.92 23.29 15.03
CA TRP A 201 -10.36 21.92 14.82
C TRP A 201 -9.57 20.88 15.64
N MET A 202 -8.49 21.27 16.31
CA MET A 202 -7.59 20.39 17.09
C MET A 202 -8.33 19.42 18.02
N HIS A 203 -9.38 19.91 18.69
CA HIS A 203 -10.16 19.15 19.67
C HIS A 203 -10.85 17.90 19.08
N ARG A 204 -10.98 17.79 17.76
CA ARG A 204 -11.63 16.67 17.05
C ARG A 204 -10.69 15.86 16.18
N VAL A 205 -9.43 16.26 16.06
CA VAL A 205 -8.45 15.52 15.29
C VAL A 205 -8.11 14.24 16.04
N GLN A 206 -8.45 13.10 15.42
CA GLN A 206 -8.22 11.78 15.98
C GLN A 206 -6.96 11.13 15.40
N ASN A 207 -6.75 11.32 14.09
CA ASN A 207 -5.57 10.88 13.39
C ASN A 207 -4.87 12.11 12.79
N LEU A 208 -3.58 12.25 13.07
CA LEU A 208 -2.74 13.30 12.49
C LEU A 208 -1.53 12.66 11.81
N THR A 209 -1.37 12.92 10.51
CA THR A 209 -0.17 12.57 9.76
C THR A 209 0.56 13.83 9.36
N LEU A 210 1.82 13.95 9.75
CA LEU A 210 2.70 15.09 9.48
C LEU A 210 3.86 14.63 8.61
N GLY A 211 4.15 15.34 7.54
CA GLY A 211 5.34 15.10 6.74
C GLY A 211 5.88 16.34 6.07
N GLY A 212 7.10 16.24 5.55
CA GLY A 212 7.79 17.34 4.87
C GLY A 212 8.32 18.41 5.82
N ARG A 213 8.56 19.62 5.29
CA ARG A 213 9.15 20.73 6.04
C ARG A 213 8.11 21.63 6.70
N LEU A 214 8.16 21.70 8.02
CA LEU A 214 7.29 22.54 8.87
C LEU A 214 8.10 23.61 9.59
N CYS A 215 7.51 24.81 9.74
CA CYS A 215 8.09 25.88 10.56
C CYS A 215 7.56 25.93 11.99
N ASP A 216 6.37 25.38 12.23
CA ASP A 216 5.74 25.31 13.53
C ASP A 216 4.96 24.00 13.73
N LEU A 217 4.68 23.72 15.01
CA LEU A 217 3.68 22.74 15.42
C LEU A 217 2.67 23.48 16.30
N PRO A 218 1.36 23.28 16.10
CA PRO A 218 0.34 23.99 16.87
C PRO A 218 0.43 23.58 18.34
N GLY A 219 0.62 24.58 19.20
CA GLY A 219 0.57 24.43 20.65
C GLY A 219 -0.84 24.09 21.14
N GLY A 220 -0.93 23.58 22.37
CA GLY A 220 -2.20 23.32 23.05
C GLY A 220 -2.55 21.85 23.25
N ASN A 221 -3.81 21.60 23.62
CA ASN A 221 -4.29 20.29 24.06
C ASN A 221 -5.03 19.53 22.94
N TRP A 222 -4.50 18.36 22.60
CA TRP A 222 -5.03 17.45 21.60
C TRP A 222 -5.84 16.32 22.25
N GLN A 223 -6.97 16.66 22.86
CA GLN A 223 -7.75 15.74 23.68
C GLN A 223 -8.29 14.49 22.95
N SER A 224 -8.51 14.59 21.64
CA SER A 224 -9.06 13.49 20.83
C SER A 224 -8.01 12.72 20.02
N LEU A 225 -6.75 13.16 20.03
CA LEU A 225 -5.72 12.58 19.18
C LEU A 225 -5.31 11.20 19.71
N GLU A 226 -5.61 10.16 18.94
CA GLU A 226 -5.29 8.77 19.27
C GLU A 226 -4.07 8.24 18.50
N THR A 227 -3.89 8.74 17.26
CA THR A 227 -2.82 8.32 16.36
C THR A 227 -2.05 9.51 15.80
N LEU A 228 -0.72 9.49 15.97
CA LEU A 228 0.21 10.45 15.39
C LEU A 228 1.19 9.73 14.46
N LYS A 229 1.25 10.15 13.20
CA LYS A 229 2.16 9.62 12.17
C LYS A 229 3.07 10.74 11.71
N ILE A 230 4.37 10.47 11.66
CA ILE A 230 5.41 11.43 11.29
C ILE A 230 6.19 10.80 10.14
N ASP A 231 6.06 11.34 8.93
CA ASP A 231 6.66 10.80 7.70
C ASP A 231 7.62 11.81 7.08
N GLN A 232 8.93 11.55 7.19
CA GLN A 232 10.01 12.41 6.70
C GLN A 232 9.82 13.85 7.14
N LEU A 233 9.51 14.04 8.42
CA LEU A 233 9.27 15.35 8.98
C LEU A 233 10.60 16.05 9.27
N GLU A 234 10.67 17.28 8.79
CA GLU A 234 11.77 18.19 9.03
C GLU A 234 11.25 19.47 9.68
N LEU A 235 11.69 19.72 10.92
CA LEU A 235 11.33 20.92 11.68
C LEU A 235 12.47 21.94 11.62
N TRP A 236 12.21 23.02 10.90
CA TRP A 236 13.14 24.13 10.69
C TRP A 236 12.52 25.43 11.20
N THR A 237 13.32 26.36 11.71
CA THR A 237 12.80 27.72 11.91
C THR A 237 12.53 28.37 10.54
N ALA A 238 11.43 29.12 10.38
CA ALA A 238 11.17 29.86 9.15
C ALA A 238 12.37 30.77 8.81
N GLN A 239 12.98 30.63 7.63
CA GLN A 239 14.18 31.37 7.24
C GLN A 239 14.20 31.84 5.79
N SER A 240 14.82 33.00 5.62
CA SER A 240 15.11 33.74 4.37
C SER A 240 16.45 33.30 3.74
N ARG A 241 16.64 33.61 2.45
CA ARG A 241 17.75 33.26 1.51
C ARG A 241 19.20 33.27 2.00
N TYR A 242 19.50 33.81 3.18
CA TYR A 242 20.88 34.07 3.62
C TYR A 242 21.22 33.57 5.03
N ALA A 243 20.30 32.90 5.73
CA ALA A 243 20.52 32.44 7.10
C ALA A 243 20.84 30.95 7.17
N VAL A 244 21.78 30.56 8.04
CA VAL A 244 22.11 29.15 8.29
C VAL A 244 20.86 28.45 8.86
N PRO A 245 20.39 27.36 8.22
CA PRO A 245 19.25 26.57 8.67
C PRO A 245 19.37 26.18 10.15
N ARG A 246 18.49 26.69 11.03
CA ARG A 246 18.46 26.32 12.45
C ARG A 246 17.37 25.29 12.74
N PRO A 247 17.66 24.23 13.51
CA PRO A 247 16.65 23.32 14.02
C PRO A 247 15.60 24.07 14.85
N TRP A 248 14.32 23.71 14.68
CA TRP A 248 13.24 24.24 15.51
C TRP A 248 13.48 23.97 17.01
N ALA A 249 13.38 25.01 17.83
CA ALA A 249 13.71 24.99 19.26
C ALA A 249 12.54 24.57 20.18
N GLY A 250 11.38 24.21 19.63
CA GLY A 250 10.16 23.95 20.40
C GLY A 250 9.08 25.01 20.19
N SER A 251 7.84 24.68 20.53
CA SER A 251 6.75 25.67 20.61
C SER A 251 6.91 26.41 21.93
N THR A 252 6.50 27.68 21.94
CA THR A 252 6.38 28.48 23.15
C THR A 252 5.25 27.98 24.06
N GLU A 253 4.27 27.27 23.49
CA GLU A 253 3.13 26.72 24.22
C GLU A 253 3.32 25.23 24.55
N PRO A 254 2.90 24.76 25.75
CA PRO A 254 2.93 23.35 26.09
C PRO A 254 1.96 22.57 25.20
N MET A 255 2.43 21.44 24.67
CA MET A 255 1.61 20.50 23.91
C MET A 255 1.27 19.29 24.77
N GLU A 256 -0.02 18.95 24.84
CA GLU A 256 -0.51 17.79 25.57
C GLU A 256 -1.30 16.85 24.66
N PHE A 257 -1.00 15.56 24.74
CA PHE A 257 -1.63 14.50 23.93
C PHE A 257 -2.24 13.41 24.82
N PRO A 258 -3.23 13.70 25.67
CA PRO A 258 -3.68 12.78 26.73
C PRO A 258 -4.24 11.44 26.20
N SER A 259 -4.85 11.46 25.01
CA SER A 259 -5.48 10.29 24.38
C SER A 259 -4.55 9.55 23.42
N LEU A 260 -3.31 9.99 23.24
CA LEU A 260 -2.41 9.38 22.27
C LEU A 260 -2.01 7.98 22.71
N ARG A 261 -2.15 7.02 21.79
CA ARG A 261 -1.85 5.60 22.01
C ARG A 261 -0.96 5.02 20.93
N HIS A 262 -1.04 5.56 19.71
CA HIS A 262 -0.35 5.00 18.57
C HIS A 262 0.54 6.05 17.92
N VAL A 263 1.84 5.77 17.82
CA VAL A 263 2.81 6.69 17.24
C VAL A 263 3.63 5.98 16.18
N GLY A 264 3.80 6.63 15.04
CA GLY A 264 4.61 6.12 13.94
C GLY A 264 5.59 7.16 13.41
N PHE A 265 6.85 6.77 13.22
CA PHE A 265 7.88 7.55 12.56
C PHE A 265 8.37 6.84 11.32
N ARG A 266 8.53 7.59 10.23
CA ARG A 266 9.12 7.12 8.98
C ARG A 266 10.16 8.10 8.47
N GLY A 267 11.31 7.59 8.01
CA GLY A 267 12.39 8.36 7.39
C GLY A 267 13.20 9.28 8.33
N SER A 268 12.62 9.81 9.40
CA SER A 268 13.33 10.60 10.41
C SER A 268 12.79 10.33 11.82
N PHE A 269 13.67 10.37 12.82
CA PHE A 269 13.30 10.27 14.23
C PHE A 269 13.81 11.49 14.99
N ARG A 270 12.93 12.08 15.79
CA ARG A 270 13.29 13.06 16.80
C ARG A 270 12.56 12.71 18.08
N TYR A 271 13.27 12.74 19.20
CA TYR A 271 12.65 12.53 20.50
C TYR A 271 11.82 13.77 20.85
N LEU A 272 10.50 13.66 20.75
CA LEU A 272 9.56 14.73 21.05
C LEU A 272 9.07 14.60 22.49
N LYS A 273 9.46 15.54 23.34
CA LYS A 273 9.19 15.51 24.80
C LYS A 273 7.70 15.52 25.14
N PHE A 274 6.87 16.09 24.27
CA PHE A 274 5.42 16.19 24.45
C PHE A 274 4.69 14.86 24.22
N ILE A 275 5.33 13.85 23.63
CA ILE A 275 4.70 12.55 23.42
C ILE A 275 4.65 11.81 24.77
N PRO A 276 3.47 11.32 25.22
CA PRO A 276 3.34 10.54 26.45
C PRO A 276 3.80 9.09 26.24
N TRP A 277 5.12 8.89 26.09
CA TRP A 277 5.74 7.59 25.80
C TRP A 277 5.26 6.44 26.71
N GLN A 278 5.00 6.73 27.99
CA GLN A 278 4.56 5.74 28.98
C GLN A 278 3.18 5.12 28.69
N ARG A 279 2.32 5.79 27.93
CA ARG A 279 0.93 5.38 27.67
C ARG A 279 0.73 4.80 26.27
N LEU A 280 1.78 4.74 25.46
CA LEU A 280 1.69 4.24 24.10
C LEU A 280 1.44 2.73 24.08
N SER A 281 0.47 2.31 23.28
CA SER A 281 0.19 0.91 22.98
C SER A 281 0.85 0.44 21.69
N GLU A 282 1.13 1.35 20.76
CA GLU A 282 1.83 1.03 19.50
C GLU A 282 2.90 2.06 19.16
N LEU A 283 4.08 1.55 18.84
CA LEU A 283 5.21 2.34 18.34
C LEU A 283 5.71 1.72 17.04
N TYR A 284 5.73 2.52 15.98
CA TYR A 284 6.30 2.15 14.69
C TYR A 284 7.47 3.08 14.36
N LEU A 285 8.65 2.52 14.09
CA LEU A 285 9.83 3.24 13.66
C LEU A 285 10.35 2.60 12.38
N ASP A 286 10.38 3.33 11.27
CA ASP A 286 10.94 2.88 9.99
C ASP A 286 11.75 4.00 9.34
N LEU A 287 13.04 4.07 9.68
CA LEU A 287 13.88 5.22 9.34
C LEU A 287 14.58 5.06 7.98
N GLY A 288 14.33 3.97 7.26
CA GLY A 288 15.06 3.69 6.03
C GLY A 288 16.54 3.37 6.30
N TRP A 289 17.41 3.68 5.34
CA TRP A 289 18.85 3.37 5.44
C TRP A 289 19.69 4.60 5.80
N ASP A 290 19.22 5.80 5.45
CA ASP A 290 20.00 7.03 5.57
C ASP A 290 19.91 7.67 6.95
N ALA A 291 18.80 7.44 7.68
CA ALA A 291 18.63 7.97 9.03
C ALA A 291 19.13 6.97 10.08
N LEU A 292 20.11 7.44 10.86
CA LEU A 292 20.75 6.72 11.94
C LEU A 292 20.15 7.14 13.29
N ILE A 293 20.06 6.18 14.21
CA ILE A 293 19.63 6.41 15.58
C ILE A 293 20.61 5.71 16.54
N SER A 294 20.98 6.40 17.62
CA SER A 294 21.95 5.83 18.56
C SER A 294 21.34 4.76 19.46
N ARG A 295 22.19 3.83 19.90
CA ARG A 295 21.83 2.78 20.87
C ARG A 295 21.27 3.36 22.17
N THR A 296 21.89 4.42 22.69
CA THR A 296 21.47 5.12 23.92
C THR A 296 20.07 5.71 23.78
N THR A 297 19.77 6.33 22.63
CA THR A 297 18.43 6.88 22.35
C THR A 297 17.34 5.80 22.32
N ILE A 298 17.59 4.67 21.64
CA ILE A 298 16.62 3.57 21.57
C ILE A 298 16.41 2.92 22.93
N THR A 299 17.47 2.65 23.67
CA THR A 299 17.35 2.04 25.01
C THR A 299 16.58 2.95 25.97
N ALA A 300 16.88 4.25 25.96
CA ALA A 300 16.12 5.24 26.73
C ALA A 300 14.64 5.29 26.33
N LEU A 301 14.33 5.20 25.03
CA LEU A 301 12.96 5.16 24.52
C LEU A 301 12.21 3.91 25.00
N LEU A 302 12.83 2.73 24.87
CA LEU A 302 12.23 1.46 25.27
C LEU A 302 12.03 1.37 26.78
N SER A 303 12.93 1.94 27.58
CA SER A 303 12.79 1.98 29.04
C SER A 303 11.54 2.74 29.52
N GLN A 304 11.08 3.72 28.74
CA GLN A 304 9.94 4.57 29.06
C GLN A 304 8.60 4.00 28.55
N THR A 305 8.62 3.06 27.59
CA THR A 305 7.43 2.62 26.85
C THR A 305 6.88 1.28 27.35
N LYS A 306 6.57 1.19 28.65
CA LYS A 306 6.19 -0.08 29.30
C LYS A 306 4.79 -0.62 28.92
N ALA A 307 3.91 0.24 28.41
CA ALA A 307 2.53 -0.12 28.02
C ALA A 307 2.39 -0.64 26.57
N LEU A 308 3.50 -0.81 25.84
CA LEU A 308 3.48 -1.21 24.44
C LEU A 308 2.92 -2.63 24.25
N VAL A 309 2.01 -2.75 23.29
CA VAL A 309 1.42 -4.00 22.80
C VAL A 309 1.99 -4.37 21.43
N HIS A 310 2.29 -3.35 20.61
CA HIS A 310 2.87 -3.51 19.27
C HIS A 310 4.10 -2.62 19.09
N LEU A 311 5.21 -3.22 18.67
CA LEU A 311 6.46 -2.51 18.46
C LEU A 311 7.04 -2.90 17.10
N THR A 312 7.31 -1.90 16.26
CA THR A 312 8.07 -2.06 15.01
C THR A 312 9.30 -1.19 15.03
N ILE A 313 10.48 -1.78 14.84
CA ILE A 313 11.78 -1.10 14.78
C ILE A 313 12.51 -1.54 13.52
N HIS A 314 12.39 -0.72 12.49
CA HIS A 314 13.04 -0.87 11.20
C HIS A 314 14.05 0.27 10.99
N CYS A 315 15.13 0.28 11.77
CA CYS A 315 16.12 1.35 11.79
C CYS A 315 17.55 0.81 11.66
N SER A 316 18.46 1.66 11.21
CA SER A 316 19.91 1.44 11.31
C SER A 316 20.41 2.04 12.63
N ILE A 317 21.06 1.24 13.46
CA ILE A 317 21.56 1.67 14.78
C ILE A 317 23.08 1.79 14.70
N TYR A 318 23.63 2.87 15.24
CA TYR A 318 25.08 3.04 15.44
C TYR A 318 25.40 3.05 16.94
N ASP A 319 26.62 2.65 17.27
CA ASP A 319 27.17 2.75 18.62
C ASP A 319 27.89 4.09 18.72
N GLU A 320 27.60 4.87 19.75
CA GLU A 320 28.30 6.15 19.98
C GLU A 320 29.77 5.89 20.40
N ASP A 321 30.05 4.71 20.96
CA ASP A 321 31.37 4.30 21.46
C ASP A 321 32.35 3.83 20.36
N GLU A 322 31.89 3.62 19.11
CA GLU A 322 32.76 3.15 18.00
C GLU A 322 33.47 4.30 17.26
N ASP A 323 33.04 5.56 17.44
CA ASP A 323 33.54 6.73 16.69
C ASP A 323 34.69 7.50 17.41
N ASP A 324 35.10 7.09 18.61
CA ASP A 324 36.27 7.65 19.31
C ASP A 324 37.59 7.02 18.78
N GLU A 325 37.85 7.18 17.48
CA GLU A 325 39.11 6.79 16.87
C GLU A 325 40.18 7.85 17.17
N HIS A 326 40.61 7.96 18.44
CA HIS A 326 41.97 8.37 18.85
C HIS A 326 42.21 8.07 20.34
N GLY A 327 42.89 6.96 20.62
CA GLY A 327 43.70 6.81 21.83
C GLY A 327 43.34 5.64 22.74
N ALA A 328 44.12 4.57 22.62
CA ALA A 328 44.62 3.72 23.70
C ALA A 328 43.71 3.48 24.91
N ASP A 329 43.00 2.35 24.92
CA ASP A 329 43.35 1.22 25.77
C ASP A 329 42.35 0.10 25.52
N GLU A 330 42.83 -1.14 25.56
CA GLU A 330 42.02 -2.35 25.63
C GLU A 330 41.17 -2.36 26.92
N ARG A 331 40.10 -1.57 26.95
CA ARG A 331 39.02 -1.75 27.92
C ARG A 331 38.03 -2.71 27.31
N ILE A 332 38.19 -3.97 27.70
CA ILE A 332 37.18 -5.03 27.66
C ILE A 332 35.81 -4.40 27.90
N ILE A 333 35.03 -4.22 26.83
CA ILE A 333 33.67 -3.69 26.88
C ILE A 333 32.85 -4.69 27.71
N SER A 334 32.62 -4.33 28.97
CA SER A 334 31.78 -5.11 29.87
C SER A 334 30.31 -4.95 29.44
N PRO A 335 29.52 -6.03 29.33
CA PRO A 335 28.12 -6.00 28.89
C PRO A 335 27.14 -5.39 29.92
N ALA A 336 27.63 -4.63 30.90
CA ALA A 336 26.90 -4.23 32.11
C ALA A 336 26.37 -2.79 32.12
N ALA A 337 26.60 -1.98 31.08
CA ALA A 337 26.20 -0.57 31.08
C ALA A 337 24.76 -0.31 30.59
N HIS A 338 24.09 -1.31 30.00
CA HIS A 338 22.78 -1.11 29.37
C HIS A 338 21.66 -1.82 30.15
N PRO A 339 20.65 -1.09 30.63
CA PRO A 339 19.58 -1.68 31.43
C PRO A 339 18.73 -2.63 30.58
N TYR A 340 18.50 -3.84 31.09
CA TYR A 340 17.54 -4.78 30.51
C TYR A 340 16.14 -4.16 30.51
N VAL A 341 15.48 -4.14 29.35
CA VAL A 341 14.13 -3.62 29.21
C VAL A 341 13.13 -4.77 29.24
N SER A 342 12.18 -4.71 30.18
CA SER A 342 11.06 -5.65 30.24
C SER A 342 9.81 -5.00 29.65
N LEU A 343 9.28 -5.58 28.57
CA LEU A 343 8.02 -5.14 27.94
C LEU A 343 6.97 -6.23 28.13
N VAL A 344 6.33 -6.20 29.31
CA VAL A 344 5.45 -7.27 29.79
C VAL A 344 4.12 -7.37 29.04
N HIS A 345 3.72 -6.33 28.31
CA HIS A 345 2.47 -6.26 27.56
C HIS A 345 2.65 -6.47 26.05
N LEU A 346 3.88 -6.71 25.58
CA LEU A 346 4.17 -6.74 24.15
C LEU A 346 3.73 -8.05 23.51
N GLU A 347 2.70 -7.99 22.65
CA GLU A 347 2.16 -9.13 21.92
C GLU A 347 2.77 -9.29 20.53
N SER A 348 3.19 -8.19 19.89
CA SER A 348 3.76 -8.20 18.53
C SER A 348 5.03 -7.37 18.46
N LEU A 349 6.10 -7.99 17.97
CA LEU A 349 7.39 -7.36 17.72
C LEU A 349 7.77 -7.51 16.25
N SER A 350 8.19 -6.42 15.62
CA SER A 350 8.77 -6.40 14.27
C SER A 350 10.12 -5.70 14.29
N VAL A 351 11.22 -6.37 13.92
CA VAL A 351 12.58 -5.81 14.06
C VAL A 351 13.47 -6.09 12.84
N ASN A 352 14.26 -5.10 12.43
CA ASN A 352 15.39 -5.31 11.51
C ASN A 352 16.56 -5.93 12.29
N LEU A 353 17.04 -7.12 11.90
CA LEU A 353 18.17 -7.80 12.57
C LEU A 353 19.43 -7.89 11.70
N GLN A 354 20.14 -6.77 11.67
CA GLN A 354 21.48 -6.62 11.09
C GLN A 354 22.54 -6.73 12.19
N SER A 355 23.83 -6.77 11.81
CA SER A 355 24.93 -6.98 12.77
C SER A 355 24.93 -5.95 13.90
N LYS A 356 24.57 -4.70 13.61
CA LYS A 356 24.50 -3.61 14.61
C LYS A 356 23.21 -3.58 15.44
N THR A 357 22.23 -4.44 15.17
CA THR A 357 20.92 -4.45 15.88
C THR A 357 20.63 -5.77 16.61
N SER A 358 21.51 -6.77 16.51
CA SER A 358 21.38 -8.06 17.21
C SER A 358 21.29 -7.92 18.73
N TRP A 359 22.05 -6.97 19.29
CA TRP A 359 22.07 -6.66 20.72
C TRP A 359 20.68 -6.35 21.29
N LEU A 360 19.73 -5.87 20.49
CA LEU A 360 18.40 -5.49 20.95
C LEU A 360 17.66 -6.70 21.55
N LEU A 361 17.73 -7.85 20.89
CA LEU A 361 17.12 -9.08 21.42
C LEU A 361 17.88 -9.61 22.62
N ASP A 362 19.16 -9.25 22.76
CA ASP A 362 19.98 -9.58 23.91
C ASP A 362 19.64 -8.76 25.17
N HIS A 363 18.89 -7.66 25.05
CA HIS A 363 18.61 -6.76 26.17
C HIS A 363 17.13 -6.58 26.48
N VAL A 364 16.23 -7.30 25.77
CA VAL A 364 14.78 -7.17 25.95
C VAL A 364 14.16 -8.50 26.44
N THR A 365 13.25 -8.40 27.41
CA THR A 365 12.46 -9.54 27.93
C THR A 365 10.99 -9.38 27.56
N LEU A 366 10.43 -10.37 26.86
CA LEU A 366 9.11 -10.32 26.21
C LEU A 366 8.25 -11.54 26.59
N PRO A 367 7.64 -11.56 27.79
CA PRO A 367 7.03 -12.75 28.36
C PRO A 367 5.70 -13.20 27.71
N ILE A 368 5.03 -12.33 26.93
CA ILE A 368 3.74 -12.64 26.30
C ILE A 368 3.76 -12.55 24.77
N LEU A 369 4.95 -12.53 24.16
CA LEU A 369 5.09 -12.31 22.73
C LEU A 369 4.42 -13.42 21.91
N ALA A 370 3.37 -13.05 21.18
CA ALA A 370 2.60 -13.95 20.33
C ALA A 370 3.02 -13.88 18.86
N LYS A 371 3.54 -12.72 18.40
CA LYS A 371 3.93 -12.49 17.00
C LYS A 371 5.34 -11.90 16.94
N LEU A 372 6.23 -12.55 16.21
CA LEU A 372 7.59 -12.07 15.97
C LEU A 372 7.82 -11.96 14.47
N HIS A 373 8.12 -10.76 14.02
CA HIS A 373 8.51 -10.47 12.64
C HIS A 373 9.95 -9.97 12.63
N ILE A 374 10.79 -10.64 11.86
CA ILE A 374 12.20 -10.31 11.72
C ILE A 374 12.44 -10.00 10.25
N THR A 375 12.96 -8.82 9.99
CA THR A 375 13.32 -8.36 8.65
C THR A 375 14.83 -8.22 8.54
N LYS A 376 15.36 -8.43 7.32
CA LYS A 376 16.82 -8.38 7.03
C LYS A 376 17.65 -9.22 8.00
N ALA A 377 17.27 -10.47 8.25
CA ALA A 377 17.79 -11.38 9.28
C ALA A 377 19.27 -11.84 9.10
N LYS A 378 20.19 -10.97 8.68
CA LYS A 378 21.60 -11.31 8.43
C LYS A 378 22.35 -11.71 9.70
N ALA A 379 22.03 -11.09 10.84
CA ALA A 379 22.69 -11.35 12.12
C ALA A 379 21.91 -12.34 13.00
N TRP A 380 20.83 -12.93 12.47
CA TRP A 380 20.08 -13.93 13.20
C TRP A 380 20.90 -15.22 13.31
N SER A 381 21.18 -15.64 14.54
CA SER A 381 21.93 -16.86 14.83
C SER A 381 21.21 -17.72 15.86
N GLN A 382 21.63 -18.97 15.94
CA GLN A 382 21.15 -19.90 16.97
C GLN A 382 21.43 -19.39 18.39
N SER A 383 22.57 -18.71 18.62
CA SER A 383 22.91 -18.17 19.93
C SER A 383 21.98 -17.03 20.35
N VAL A 384 21.73 -16.06 19.47
CA VAL A 384 20.82 -14.94 19.73
C VAL A 384 19.42 -15.45 20.05
N TYR A 385 18.92 -16.41 19.28
CA TYR A 385 17.61 -17.00 19.54
C TYR A 385 17.55 -17.76 20.88
N ARG A 386 18.60 -18.51 21.24
CA ARG A 386 18.65 -19.23 22.52
C ARG A 386 18.67 -18.30 23.72
N VAL A 387 19.45 -17.22 23.66
CA VAL A 387 19.54 -16.20 24.71
C VAL A 387 18.20 -15.45 24.84
N PHE A 388 17.54 -15.18 23.72
CA PHE A 388 16.21 -14.60 23.71
C PHE A 388 15.16 -15.53 24.35
N CYS A 389 15.17 -16.83 24.00
CA CYS A 389 14.25 -17.84 24.54
C CYS A 389 14.49 -18.15 26.02
N SER A 390 15.74 -18.07 26.51
CA SER A 390 16.02 -18.39 27.92
C SER A 390 15.43 -17.36 28.89
N ARG A 391 15.24 -16.12 28.43
CA ARG A 391 14.69 -15.03 29.25
C ARG A 391 13.20 -14.82 29.08
N SER A 392 12.65 -15.17 27.93
CA SER A 392 11.25 -14.95 27.60
C SER A 392 10.52 -16.28 27.50
N SER A 393 9.49 -16.50 28.31
CA SER A 393 8.51 -17.56 28.06
C SER A 393 7.75 -17.17 26.81
N LEU A 394 8.11 -17.67 25.62
CA LEU A 394 7.54 -17.22 24.36
C LEU A 394 6.32 -18.08 23.98
N PRO A 395 5.05 -17.66 24.23
CA PRO A 395 3.88 -18.31 23.66
C PRO A 395 3.73 -17.92 22.17
N LEU A 396 4.82 -17.99 21.41
CA LEU A 396 4.91 -17.50 20.06
C LEU A 396 3.98 -18.32 19.16
N LYS A 397 3.04 -17.64 18.50
CA LYS A 397 2.06 -18.23 17.57
C LYS A 397 2.44 -17.99 16.11
N LEU A 398 2.98 -16.82 15.80
CA LEU A 398 3.38 -16.42 14.44
C LEU A 398 4.84 -15.99 14.41
N LEU A 399 5.63 -16.63 13.55
CA LEU A 399 7.00 -16.25 13.25
C LEU A 399 7.13 -15.88 11.78
N VAL A 400 7.48 -14.63 11.48
CA VAL A 400 7.78 -14.16 10.12
C VAL A 400 9.26 -13.81 10.05
N VAL A 401 10.01 -14.36 9.11
CA VAL A 401 11.44 -14.09 8.95
C VAL A 401 11.74 -13.74 7.49
N GLN A 402 12.30 -12.58 7.23
CA GLN A 402 12.70 -12.11 5.90
C GLN A 402 14.23 -11.96 5.77
N GLY A 403 14.79 -12.42 4.64
CA GLY A 403 16.23 -12.34 4.37
C GLY A 403 17.04 -13.36 5.16
N TRP A 404 16.44 -14.51 5.48
CA TRP A 404 16.97 -15.51 6.40
C TRP A 404 17.94 -16.50 5.74
N LYS A 405 19.25 -16.37 5.96
CA LYS A 405 20.29 -17.24 5.35
C LYS A 405 20.75 -18.42 6.23
N VAL A 406 19.96 -18.83 7.21
CA VAL A 406 20.44 -19.81 8.21
C VAL A 406 20.16 -21.25 7.78
N ASP A 407 20.97 -22.17 8.29
CA ASP A 407 20.94 -23.61 8.04
C ASP A 407 19.73 -24.34 8.64
N ASP A 408 19.46 -25.54 8.11
CA ASP A 408 18.36 -26.40 8.56
C ASP A 408 18.42 -26.72 10.06
N ALA A 409 19.64 -26.84 10.62
CA ALA A 409 19.82 -27.18 12.03
C ALA A 409 19.29 -26.09 12.96
N THR A 410 19.49 -24.82 12.62
CA THR A 410 18.93 -23.71 13.41
C THR A 410 17.42 -23.62 13.26
N PHE A 411 16.88 -23.86 12.05
CA PHE A 411 15.43 -23.92 11.84
C PHE A 411 14.78 -25.01 12.70
N VAL A 412 15.38 -26.20 12.74
CA VAL A 412 14.94 -27.31 13.59
C VAL A 412 15.04 -26.97 15.08
N ASP A 413 16.09 -26.27 15.53
CA ASP A 413 16.22 -25.83 16.93
C ASP A 413 15.12 -24.83 17.31
N ILE A 414 14.72 -23.94 16.41
CA ILE A 414 13.58 -23.02 16.61
C ILE A 414 12.29 -23.82 16.83
N LEU A 415 11.98 -24.76 15.93
CA LEU A 415 10.77 -25.59 16.05
C LEU A 415 10.74 -26.44 17.33
N LYS A 416 11.90 -26.91 17.80
CA LYS A 416 12.03 -27.66 19.06
C LYS A 416 11.73 -26.80 20.28
N ARG A 417 12.18 -25.56 20.28
CA ARG A 417 12.10 -24.65 21.43
C ARG A 417 10.80 -23.87 21.51
N THR A 418 10.04 -23.78 20.41
CA THR A 418 8.76 -23.08 20.35
C THR A 418 7.60 -23.99 19.90
N PRO A 419 7.12 -24.87 20.79
CA PRO A 419 6.02 -25.78 20.47
C PRO A 419 4.66 -25.08 20.27
N SER A 420 4.52 -23.82 20.69
CA SER A 420 3.29 -23.01 20.56
C SER A 420 3.05 -22.44 19.16
N LEU A 421 4.01 -22.58 18.24
CA LEU A 421 3.91 -22.01 16.89
C LEU A 421 2.74 -22.58 16.11
N ILE A 422 1.95 -21.69 15.50
CA ILE A 422 0.79 -21.99 14.66
C ILE A 422 1.12 -21.68 13.21
N GLU A 423 1.84 -20.59 12.96
CA GLU A 423 2.18 -20.14 11.61
C GLU A 423 3.63 -19.67 11.52
N ILE A 424 4.31 -20.12 10.46
CA ILE A 424 5.67 -19.70 10.12
C ILE A 424 5.67 -19.19 8.70
N GLN A 425 6.22 -17.99 8.49
CA GLN A 425 6.41 -17.39 7.18
C GLN A 425 7.89 -17.08 6.99
N VAL A 426 8.52 -17.69 6.00
CA VAL A 426 9.91 -17.45 5.66
C VAL A 426 9.98 -16.80 4.28
N ILE A 427 10.63 -15.66 4.20
CA ILE A 427 10.60 -14.80 3.04
C ILE A 427 12.05 -14.49 2.62
N ASP A 428 12.37 -14.61 1.33
CA ASP A 428 13.63 -14.18 0.74
C ASP A 428 14.93 -14.80 1.30
N ALA A 429 15.02 -16.12 1.59
CA ALA A 429 16.31 -16.87 1.63
C ALA A 429 16.26 -18.34 2.11
N PHE A 430 15.11 -19.03 2.13
CA PHE A 430 15.04 -20.39 2.68
C PHE A 430 14.63 -21.44 1.63
N HIS A 431 15.32 -22.57 1.65
CA HIS A 431 15.08 -23.72 0.77
C HIS A 431 14.55 -24.88 1.61
N ILE A 432 13.54 -25.60 1.12
CA ILE A 432 13.13 -26.85 1.77
C ILE A 432 14.02 -27.98 1.27
N THR A 433 14.91 -28.45 2.15
CA THR A 433 15.87 -29.52 1.90
C THR A 433 15.34 -30.88 2.37
N PRO A 434 15.89 -32.01 1.85
CA PRO A 434 15.56 -33.35 2.34
C PRO A 434 15.88 -33.56 3.83
N THR A 435 16.95 -32.93 4.32
CA THR A 435 17.38 -32.93 5.72
C THR A 435 16.34 -32.31 6.63
N LEU A 436 15.75 -31.17 6.22
CA LEU A 436 14.68 -30.52 6.96
C LEU A 436 13.40 -31.39 7.00
N ILE A 437 13.03 -32.00 5.87
CA ILE A 437 11.84 -32.87 5.80
C ILE A 437 12.02 -34.09 6.70
N SER A 438 13.20 -34.71 6.68
CA SER A 438 13.53 -35.84 7.57
C SER A 438 13.42 -35.42 9.04
N ALA A 439 13.89 -34.23 9.41
CA ALA A 439 13.78 -33.71 10.77
C ALA A 439 12.34 -33.37 11.19
N MET A 440 11.49 -32.93 10.26
CA MET A 440 10.08 -32.62 10.52
C MET A 440 9.16 -33.85 10.50
N THR A 441 9.63 -34.96 9.94
CA THR A 441 8.97 -36.26 9.96
C THR A 441 9.05 -36.83 11.38
N PRO A 442 7.92 -37.20 12.01
CA PRO A 442 7.91 -37.61 13.41
C PRO A 442 8.65 -38.93 13.61
N GLY A 443 9.93 -38.84 14.01
CA GLY A 443 10.76 -39.98 14.39
C GLY A 443 10.81 -40.25 15.90
N ARG A 444 11.27 -39.28 16.69
CA ARG A 444 11.39 -39.37 18.17
C ARG A 444 10.59 -38.31 18.95
N GLY A 445 9.84 -37.45 18.25
CA GLY A 445 9.04 -36.38 18.84
C GLY A 445 8.56 -35.39 17.77
N LEU A 446 7.34 -34.90 17.90
CA LEU A 446 6.73 -33.99 16.92
C LEU A 446 7.25 -32.56 17.13
N LEU A 447 8.00 -32.03 16.15
CA LEU A 447 8.46 -30.64 16.13
C LEU A 447 7.29 -29.70 15.85
N ALA A 448 7.12 -28.64 16.66
CA ALA A 448 6.02 -27.68 16.58
C ALA A 448 4.64 -28.36 16.36
N PRO A 449 4.08 -29.00 17.40
CA PRO A 449 2.86 -29.81 17.27
C PRO A 449 1.61 -29.01 16.89
N ASN A 450 1.61 -27.70 17.17
CA ASN A 450 0.51 -26.79 16.85
C ASN A 450 0.66 -26.10 15.49
N LEU A 451 1.70 -26.41 14.71
CA LEU A 451 1.93 -25.77 13.41
C LEU A 451 0.82 -26.14 12.44
N GLU A 452 0.12 -25.14 11.91
CA GLU A 452 -0.99 -25.30 10.96
C GLU A 452 -0.61 -24.80 9.56
N HIS A 453 0.28 -23.81 9.47
CA HIS A 453 0.66 -23.19 8.20
C HIS A 453 2.15 -22.86 8.14
N LEU A 454 2.82 -23.33 7.09
CA LEU A 454 4.18 -22.93 6.72
C LEU A 454 4.15 -22.30 5.34
N HIS A 455 4.58 -21.04 5.25
CA HIS A 455 4.72 -20.29 4.02
C HIS A 455 6.19 -20.00 3.75
N VAL A 456 6.68 -20.30 2.56
CA VAL A 456 8.04 -20.01 2.13
C VAL A 456 7.99 -19.27 0.80
N ARG A 457 8.61 -18.09 0.73
CA ARG A 457 8.75 -17.29 -0.50
C ARG A 457 10.22 -17.08 -0.81
N TYR A 458 10.61 -17.27 -2.07
CA TYR A 458 11.97 -17.07 -2.55
C TYR A 458 11.98 -16.23 -3.84
N PRO A 459 12.83 -15.18 -3.93
CA PRO A 459 12.86 -14.29 -5.08
C PRO A 459 13.47 -15.01 -6.29
N SER A 460 12.83 -14.89 -7.46
CA SER A 460 13.25 -15.58 -8.68
C SER A 460 14.57 -15.06 -9.26
N THR A 461 15.04 -13.88 -8.84
CA THR A 461 16.31 -13.28 -9.29
C THR A 461 17.55 -14.13 -8.95
N PHE A 462 17.42 -15.08 -8.02
CA PHE A 462 18.44 -16.09 -7.70
C PHE A 462 17.99 -17.53 -8.02
N ALA A 463 16.85 -17.71 -8.68
CA ALA A 463 16.24 -19.01 -8.91
C ALA A 463 16.84 -19.70 -10.15
N THR A 464 18.00 -20.33 -9.97
CA THR A 464 18.45 -21.40 -10.86
C THR A 464 18.00 -22.79 -10.36
N GLN A 465 17.40 -22.90 -9.15
CA GLN A 465 17.14 -24.19 -8.48
C GLN A 465 15.77 -24.36 -7.77
N GLY A 466 14.85 -23.39 -7.79
CA GLY A 466 13.52 -23.54 -7.14
C GLY A 466 13.54 -23.53 -5.59
N VAL A 467 12.39 -23.26 -4.94
CA VAL A 467 12.22 -23.27 -3.46
C VAL A 467 12.35 -24.66 -2.83
N LEU A 468 11.92 -25.69 -3.57
CA LEU A 468 11.85 -27.06 -3.09
C LEU A 468 13.04 -27.87 -3.66
N LYS A 469 14.03 -28.16 -2.83
CA LYS A 469 15.19 -29.01 -3.18
C LYS A 469 14.96 -30.49 -2.89
N ALA A 470 13.84 -30.81 -2.26
CA ALA A 470 13.48 -32.17 -1.89
C ALA A 470 12.43 -32.77 -2.84
N PRO A 471 12.37 -34.10 -2.99
CA PRO A 471 11.31 -34.72 -3.78
C PRO A 471 9.94 -34.43 -3.16
N VAL A 472 8.99 -34.03 -4.02
CA VAL A 472 7.58 -33.73 -3.68
C VAL A 472 6.95 -34.84 -2.83
N GLU A 473 7.30 -36.10 -3.12
CA GLU A 473 6.78 -37.26 -2.40
C GLU A 473 7.27 -37.31 -0.94
N ALA A 474 8.49 -36.87 -0.66
CA ALA A 474 8.99 -36.80 0.73
C ALA A 474 8.23 -35.74 1.55
N VAL A 475 7.84 -34.61 0.94
CA VAL A 475 7.01 -33.59 1.60
C VAL A 475 5.63 -34.17 1.95
N ARG A 476 5.03 -34.95 1.05
CA ARG A 476 3.72 -35.58 1.27
C ARG A 476 3.76 -36.62 2.37
N GLN A 477 4.80 -37.47 2.38
CA GLN A 477 5.01 -38.46 3.45
C GLN A 477 5.21 -37.78 4.80
N MET A 478 5.92 -36.66 4.85
CA MET A 478 6.09 -35.86 6.07
C MET A 478 4.75 -35.26 6.55
N ILE A 479 3.92 -34.70 5.67
CA ILE A 479 2.60 -34.16 6.07
C ILE A 479 1.70 -35.29 6.60
N SER A 480 1.65 -36.41 5.88
CA SER A 480 0.79 -37.57 6.20
C SER A 480 1.18 -38.22 7.52
N SER A 481 2.47 -38.33 7.80
CA SER A 481 2.97 -38.86 9.07
C SER A 481 2.69 -37.93 10.26
N ARG A 482 2.56 -36.61 10.03
CA ARG A 482 2.19 -35.64 11.08
C ARG A 482 0.69 -35.59 11.36
N SER A 483 -0.14 -35.78 10.34
CA SER A 483 -1.61 -35.78 10.49
C SER A 483 -2.16 -37.14 10.93
N GLY A 484 -1.40 -38.23 10.77
CA GLY A 484 -1.86 -39.60 11.03
C GLY A 484 -2.80 -40.14 9.95
N GLU A 485 -2.89 -39.45 8.80
CA GLU A 485 -3.79 -39.79 7.71
C GLU A 485 -3.03 -40.35 6.51
N PRO A 486 -3.63 -41.27 5.72
CA PRO A 486 -2.99 -41.74 4.50
C PRO A 486 -2.79 -40.57 3.52
N ALA A 487 -1.62 -40.55 2.88
CA ALA A 487 -1.28 -39.52 1.90
C ALA A 487 -2.41 -39.38 0.87
N PRO A 488 -2.94 -38.17 0.63
CA PRO A 488 -4.01 -37.98 -0.34
C PRO A 488 -3.52 -38.51 -1.70
N PRO A 489 -4.37 -39.16 -2.53
CA PRO A 489 -3.97 -39.65 -3.84
C PRO A 489 -3.49 -38.51 -4.76
N VAL A 490 -2.64 -38.83 -5.73
CA VAL A 490 -1.96 -37.89 -6.66
C VAL A 490 -2.91 -36.92 -7.37
N ASP A 491 -4.20 -37.24 -7.48
CA ASP A 491 -5.21 -36.45 -8.19
C ASP A 491 -5.88 -35.32 -7.35
N ARG A 492 -5.44 -35.06 -6.11
CA ARG A 492 -6.01 -33.99 -5.25
C ARG A 492 -5.05 -32.96 -4.62
N PRO A 493 -3.83 -32.68 -5.10
CA PRO A 493 -3.24 -31.38 -4.83
C PRO A 493 -3.87 -30.38 -5.80
N TYR A 494 -4.23 -29.19 -5.33
CA TYR A 494 -4.35 -28.05 -6.24
C TYR A 494 -2.94 -27.67 -6.71
N LEU A 495 -2.31 -28.51 -7.53
CA LEU A 495 -1.12 -28.18 -8.31
C LEU A 495 -1.57 -27.21 -9.41
N VAL A 496 -1.84 -25.96 -9.03
CA VAL A 496 -2.08 -24.90 -10.00
C VAL A 496 -0.70 -24.40 -10.41
N PHE A 497 -0.16 -24.95 -11.50
CA PHE A 497 0.95 -24.33 -12.22
C PHE A 497 0.43 -23.07 -12.94
N ALA A 498 0.18 -22.02 -12.17
CA ALA A 498 0.22 -20.66 -12.67
C ALA A 498 1.45 -20.03 -12.03
N ASN A 499 2.59 -20.19 -12.72
CA ASN A 499 3.91 -19.65 -12.41
C ASN A 499 4.36 -19.73 -10.93
N THR A 500 5.34 -20.63 -10.68
CA THR A 500 6.22 -20.62 -9.49
C THR A 500 5.58 -20.85 -8.10
N MET A 501 4.27 -21.18 -8.00
CA MET A 501 3.58 -21.43 -6.72
C MET A 501 3.26 -22.92 -6.47
N LEU A 502 3.60 -23.43 -5.28
CA LEU A 502 3.31 -24.79 -4.80
C LEU A 502 2.46 -24.77 -3.53
N ILE A 503 1.38 -25.56 -3.48
CA ILE A 503 0.49 -25.66 -2.31
C ILE A 503 0.34 -27.14 -1.92
N PHE A 504 0.72 -27.47 -0.68
CA PHE A 504 0.49 -28.76 -0.04
C PHE A 504 -0.52 -28.63 1.09
N SER A 505 -1.42 -29.60 1.22
CA SER A 505 -2.42 -29.62 2.28
C SER A 505 -2.62 -31.04 2.78
N ALA A 506 -2.72 -31.21 4.10
CA ALA A 506 -3.29 -32.41 4.70
C ALA A 506 -4.75 -32.61 4.25
N LYS A 507 -5.28 -33.83 4.42
CA LYS A 507 -6.66 -34.17 4.03
C LYS A 507 -7.68 -33.50 4.98
N HIS A 508 -7.35 -33.37 6.26
CA HIS A 508 -8.07 -32.50 7.21
C HIS A 508 -7.11 -31.52 7.90
N PRO A 509 -6.74 -30.40 7.24
CA PRO A 509 -5.79 -29.46 7.80
C PRO A 509 -6.42 -28.72 8.99
N LYS A 510 -5.62 -28.46 10.03
CA LYS A 510 -6.08 -27.71 11.22
C LYS A 510 -6.58 -26.30 10.84
N ARG A 511 -5.95 -25.72 9.81
CA ARG A 511 -6.39 -24.47 9.17
C ARG A 511 -7.10 -24.78 7.85
N PRO A 512 -8.35 -24.31 7.65
CA PRO A 512 -9.11 -24.62 6.44
C PRO A 512 -8.45 -24.02 5.19
N CYS A 513 -8.08 -24.89 4.23
CA CYS A 513 -7.54 -24.53 2.92
C CYS A 513 -8.54 -24.88 1.81
N GLY A 514 -9.58 -24.06 1.66
CA GLY A 514 -10.62 -24.22 0.64
C GLY A 514 -10.37 -23.37 -0.62
N LYS A 515 -11.18 -23.60 -1.67
CA LYS A 515 -11.18 -22.79 -2.90
C LYS A 515 -11.22 -21.27 -2.68
N PRO A 516 -11.99 -20.70 -1.72
CA PRO A 516 -11.99 -19.25 -1.52
C PRO A 516 -10.70 -18.73 -0.86
N GLN A 517 -10.10 -19.48 0.06
CA GLN A 517 -8.82 -19.12 0.68
C GLN A 517 -7.68 -19.17 -0.35
N ILE A 518 -7.64 -20.22 -1.19
CA ILE A 518 -6.67 -20.33 -2.28
C ILE A 518 -6.82 -19.16 -3.26
N ARG A 519 -8.05 -18.76 -3.61
CA ARG A 519 -8.29 -17.56 -4.44
C ARG A 519 -7.81 -16.25 -3.79
N GLU A 520 -7.91 -16.14 -2.48
CA GLU A 520 -7.40 -14.98 -1.76
C GLU A 520 -5.87 -14.94 -1.73
N ILE A 521 -5.23 -16.10 -1.55
CA ILE A 521 -3.77 -16.24 -1.65
C ILE A 521 -3.31 -15.89 -3.07
N LEU A 522 -3.94 -16.47 -4.10
CA LEU A 522 -3.66 -16.13 -5.50
C LEU A 522 -3.81 -14.63 -5.78
N ARG A 523 -4.88 -13.98 -5.29
CA ARG A 523 -5.04 -12.51 -5.46
C ARG A 523 -4.00 -11.67 -4.72
N LYS A 524 -3.44 -12.17 -3.62
CA LYS A 524 -2.39 -11.47 -2.86
C LYS A 524 -1.04 -11.61 -3.55
N GLU A 525 -0.74 -12.82 -4.02
CA GLU A 525 0.55 -13.20 -4.60
C GLU A 525 0.65 -12.91 -6.12
N ASP A 526 -0.46 -12.83 -6.87
CA ASP A 526 -0.51 -12.39 -8.30
C ASP A 526 0.09 -10.99 -8.53
N LYS A 527 0.32 -10.23 -7.45
CA LYS A 527 1.00 -8.93 -7.49
C LYS A 527 2.53 -9.04 -7.54
N LEU A 528 3.08 -10.26 -7.43
CA LEU A 528 4.50 -10.57 -7.33
C LEU A 528 4.88 -11.67 -8.34
N PRO A 529 4.90 -11.37 -9.65
CA PRO A 529 5.05 -12.38 -10.72
C PRO A 529 6.42 -13.07 -10.79
N GLU A 530 7.38 -12.69 -9.94
CA GLU A 530 8.80 -13.11 -9.99
C GLU A 530 9.25 -13.75 -8.65
N ALA A 531 8.44 -14.66 -8.09
CA ALA A 531 8.82 -15.37 -6.87
C ALA A 531 8.35 -16.82 -6.88
N ASP A 532 9.22 -17.71 -6.41
CA ASP A 532 8.84 -19.08 -6.05
C ASP A 532 8.16 -19.06 -4.68
N ILE A 533 6.96 -19.62 -4.60
CA ILE A 533 6.11 -19.58 -3.40
C ILE A 533 5.70 -20.99 -3.03
N LEU A 534 5.76 -21.32 -1.75
CA LEU A 534 5.40 -22.62 -1.21
C LEU A 534 4.51 -22.45 0.03
N HIS A 535 3.33 -23.05 0.01
CA HIS A 535 2.44 -23.16 1.17
C HIS A 535 2.30 -24.62 1.59
N ILE A 536 2.40 -24.89 2.88
CA ILE A 536 2.14 -26.20 3.49
C ILE A 536 1.12 -26.01 4.60
N PHE A 537 -0.03 -26.67 4.47
CA PHE A 537 -1.09 -26.74 5.48
C PHE A 537 -1.06 -28.12 6.14
N PHE A 538 -0.85 -28.14 7.46
CA PHE A 538 -0.69 -29.35 8.26
C PHE A 538 -2.00 -29.87 8.84
#